data_AF-A0A914CKR8-F1
#
_entry.id   AF-A0A914CKR8-F1
#
_cell.length_a   1.000
_cell.length_b   1.000
_cell.length_c   1.000
_cell.angle_alpha   90.00
_cell.angle_beta   90.00
_cell.angle_gamma   90.00
#
_symmetry.space_group_name_H-M   'P 1'
#
loop_
_entity.id
_entity.type
_entity.pdbx_description
1 polymer ?
#
loop_
_entity_poly.entity_id
_entity_poly.type
_entity_poly.pdbx_seq_one_letter_code
_entity_poly.pdbx_strand_id
1 'polypeptide(L)'
;MAKDYIYAITPLLIDAMMERDIVHRQIAIDTVAHLTLGVYGFGCEDALIHLLNYVWPNMLENSPHVIQRFVFACDAMRVSLGPIKVMQYCLQALWHPARKVREPCWKVYNNLILGSQDAIVAGYPRIADTNRNTFVRYEFDYVL
;
A
#
# COMPACT_ATOMS: atom_id res chain seq x y z
N MET A 1 2.26 -21.61 -8.49
CA MET A 1 1.60 -22.47 -7.47
C MET A 1 0.73 -21.63 -6.54
N ALA A 2 1.25 -20.62 -5.84
CA ALA A 2 0.44 -19.81 -4.90
C ALA A 2 -0.80 -19.13 -5.53
N LYS A 3 -0.74 -18.78 -6.81
CA LYS A 3 -1.86 -18.14 -7.55
C LYS A 3 -3.16 -18.93 -7.49
N ASP A 4 -3.09 -20.26 -7.48
CA ASP A 4 -4.27 -21.13 -7.53
C ASP A 4 -4.91 -21.31 -6.14
N TYR A 5 -4.21 -20.89 -5.07
CA TYR A 5 -4.62 -21.07 -3.68
C TYR A 5 -4.95 -19.77 -2.94
N ILE A 6 -4.70 -18.60 -3.55
CA ILE A 6 -4.90 -17.30 -2.92
C ILE A 6 -6.33 -17.14 -2.36
N TYR A 7 -7.33 -17.51 -3.15
CA TYR A 7 -8.73 -17.43 -2.75
C TYR A 7 -9.09 -18.36 -1.59
N ALA A 8 -8.50 -19.55 -1.55
CA ALA A 8 -8.76 -20.50 -0.47
C ALA A 8 -8.20 -20.02 0.87
N ILE A 9 -7.07 -19.31 0.85
CA ILE A 9 -6.36 -18.86 2.06
C ILE A 9 -6.83 -17.46 2.52
N THR A 10 -7.39 -16.66 1.61
CA THR A 10 -7.89 -15.30 1.89
C THR A 10 -8.75 -15.18 3.16
N PRO A 11 -9.81 -15.99 3.38
CA PRO A 11 -10.65 -15.85 4.57
C PRO A 11 -9.89 -16.12 5.88
N LEU A 12 -8.94 -17.07 5.88
CA LEU A 12 -8.11 -17.36 7.05
C LEU A 12 -7.19 -16.18 7.38
N LEU A 13 -6.58 -15.56 6.37
CA LEU A 13 -5.72 -14.39 6.58
C LEU A 13 -6.53 -13.17 7.04
N ILE A 14 -7.74 -12.99 6.53
CA ILE A 14 -8.64 -11.91 6.95
C ILE A 14 -8.97 -12.04 8.43
N ASP A 15 -9.37 -13.23 8.87
CA ASP A 15 -9.70 -13.48 10.27
C ASP A 15 -8.47 -13.22 11.18
N ALA A 16 -7.32 -13.79 10.83
CA ALA A 16 -6.07 -13.61 11.57
C ALA A 16 -5.58 -12.14 11.61
N MET A 17 -5.85 -11.34 10.58
CA MET A 17 -5.52 -9.90 10.54
C MET A 17 -6.46 -9.04 11.39
N MET A 18 -7.64 -9.53 11.74
CA MET A 18 -8.63 -8.83 12.57
C MET A 18 -8.61 -9.28 14.03
N GLU A 19 -7.83 -10.32 14.36
CA GLU A 19 -7.72 -10.80 15.72
C GLU A 19 -7.19 -9.76 16.71
N ARG A 20 -7.60 -9.90 17.97
CA ARG A 20 -7.12 -9.06 19.07
C ARG A 20 -5.64 -9.29 19.36
N ASP A 21 -5.14 -10.50 19.12
CA ASP A 21 -3.74 -10.83 19.36
C ASP A 21 -2.82 -10.19 18.30
N ILE A 22 -1.79 -9.53 18.79
CA ILE A 22 -0.79 -8.83 18.00
C ILE A 22 0.06 -9.84 17.21
N VAL A 23 0.32 -11.03 17.78
CA VAL A 23 1.17 -12.05 17.15
C VAL A 23 0.48 -12.64 15.92
N HIS A 24 -0.81 -12.97 16.02
CA HIS A 24 -1.60 -13.45 14.89
C HIS A 24 -1.62 -12.44 13.74
N ARG A 25 -1.90 -11.16 14.04
CA ARG A 25 -1.87 -10.10 13.04
C ARG A 25 -0.49 -9.93 12.42
N GLN A 26 0.59 -9.99 13.21
CA GLN A 26 1.96 -9.89 12.71
C GLN A 26 2.27 -11.00 11.70
N ILE A 27 1.96 -12.25 12.03
CA ILE A 27 2.23 -13.41 11.17
C ILE A 27 1.33 -13.37 9.94
N ALA A 28 0.07 -12.97 10.09
CA ALA A 28 -0.86 -12.85 8.97
C ALA A 28 -0.39 -11.79 7.95
N ILE A 29 0.01 -10.60 8.41
CA ILE A 29 0.53 -9.54 7.54
C ILE A 29 1.82 -9.97 6.83
N ASP A 30 2.72 -10.67 7.53
CA ASP A 30 3.95 -11.21 6.93
C ASP A 30 3.64 -12.28 5.87
N THR A 31 2.65 -13.15 6.14
CA THR A 31 2.17 -14.15 5.19
C THR A 31 1.56 -13.50 3.96
N VAL A 32 0.77 -12.43 4.13
CA VAL A 32 0.24 -11.63 3.02
C VAL A 32 1.37 -11.05 2.18
N ALA A 33 2.44 -10.54 2.79
CA ALA A 33 3.58 -9.99 2.04
C ALA A 33 4.25 -11.07 1.16
N HIS A 34 4.54 -12.24 1.72
CA HIS A 34 5.13 -13.36 0.97
C HIS A 34 4.21 -13.90 -0.12
N LEU A 35 2.92 -14.05 0.19
CA LEU A 35 1.90 -14.44 -0.78
C LEU A 35 1.86 -13.46 -1.95
N THR A 36 1.84 -12.16 -1.65
CA THR A 36 1.80 -11.08 -2.64
C THR A 36 2.99 -11.13 -3.59
N LEU A 37 4.21 -11.30 -3.06
CA LEU A 37 5.41 -11.46 -3.89
C LEU A 37 5.37 -12.75 -4.71
N GLY A 38 4.84 -13.84 -4.15
CA GLY A 38 4.73 -15.14 -4.81
C GLY A 38 3.70 -15.20 -5.94
N VAL A 39 2.75 -14.26 -5.99
CA VAL A 39 1.72 -14.14 -7.04
C VAL A 39 1.95 -12.96 -7.99
N TYR A 40 3.11 -12.31 -7.92
CA TYR A 40 3.48 -11.23 -8.84
C TYR A 40 3.33 -11.66 -10.31
N GLY A 41 2.63 -10.85 -11.11
CA GLY A 41 2.48 -11.06 -12.55
C GLY A 41 1.54 -12.19 -12.96
N PHE A 42 0.77 -12.77 -12.03
CA PHE A 42 -0.17 -13.86 -12.31
C PHE A 42 -1.65 -13.44 -12.39
N GLY A 43 -1.96 -12.14 -12.35
CA GLY A 43 -3.32 -11.63 -12.52
C GLY A 43 -4.23 -11.84 -11.30
N CYS A 44 -3.69 -11.68 -10.08
CA CYS A 44 -4.43 -11.84 -8.82
C CYS A 44 -4.69 -10.51 -8.10
N GLU A 45 -4.73 -9.39 -8.83
CA GLU A 45 -4.84 -8.04 -8.29
C GLU A 45 -6.12 -7.81 -7.47
N ASP A 46 -7.21 -8.51 -7.82
CA ASP A 46 -8.49 -8.49 -7.13
C ASP A 46 -8.43 -9.09 -5.71
N ALA A 47 -7.80 -10.25 -5.56
CA ALA A 47 -7.56 -10.84 -4.25
C ALA A 47 -6.56 -10.01 -3.44
N LEU A 48 -5.53 -9.47 -4.08
CA LEU A 48 -4.53 -8.64 -3.41
C LEU A 48 -5.10 -7.32 -2.91
N ILE A 49 -5.94 -6.63 -3.71
CA ILE A 49 -6.59 -5.39 -3.26
C ILE A 49 -7.57 -5.66 -2.12
N HIS A 50 -8.25 -6.80 -2.14
CA HIS A 50 -9.11 -7.23 -1.04
C HIS A 50 -8.28 -7.42 0.24
N LEU A 51 -7.15 -8.13 0.19
CA LEU A 51 -6.24 -8.29 1.33
C LEU A 51 -5.65 -6.96 1.81
N LEU A 52 -5.28 -6.06 0.88
CA LEU A 52 -4.75 -4.73 1.22
C LEU A 52 -5.74 -3.92 2.09
N ASN A 53 -7.05 -4.07 1.86
CA ASN A 53 -8.07 -3.42 2.69
C ASN A 53 -8.05 -3.87 4.15
N TYR A 54 -7.59 -5.08 4.43
CA TYR A 54 -7.42 -5.61 5.80
C TYR A 54 -6.02 -5.38 6.37
N VAL A 55 -5.00 -5.27 5.52
CA VAL A 55 -3.65 -4.85 5.93
C VAL A 55 -3.64 -3.38 6.36
N TRP A 56 -4.33 -2.50 5.62
CA TRP A 56 -4.25 -1.04 5.79
C TRP A 56 -4.59 -0.52 7.21
N PRO A 57 -5.66 -1.01 7.89
CA PRO A 57 -6.00 -0.57 9.24
C PRO A 57 -4.91 -0.85 10.29
N ASN A 58 -4.04 -1.83 10.07
CA ASN A 58 -2.95 -2.19 10.98
C ASN A 58 -1.82 -1.14 11.03
N MET A 59 -1.92 -0.09 10.20
CA MET A 59 -1.01 1.06 10.21
C MET A 59 -0.96 1.81 11.55
N LEU A 60 -2.07 1.79 12.33
CA LEU A 60 -2.19 2.54 13.59
C LEU A 60 -1.79 1.73 14.83
N GLU A 61 -1.14 0.59 14.64
CA GLU A 61 -0.63 -0.24 15.73
C GLU A 61 0.60 0.40 16.39
N ASN A 62 0.80 0.18 17.70
CA ASN A 62 1.96 0.75 18.41
C ASN A 62 3.19 -0.17 18.38
N SER A 63 2.98 -1.48 18.14
CA SER A 63 4.06 -2.47 18.15
C SER A 63 5.00 -2.26 16.96
N PRO A 64 6.32 -2.10 17.20
CA PRO A 64 7.29 -1.90 16.11
C PRO A 64 7.36 -3.11 15.18
N HIS A 65 7.13 -4.32 15.70
CA HIS A 65 7.16 -5.54 14.89
C HIS A 65 5.98 -5.60 13.91
N VAL A 66 4.78 -5.20 14.32
CA VAL A 66 3.62 -5.13 13.41
C VAL A 66 3.80 -4.04 12.37
N ILE A 67 4.27 -2.85 12.76
CA ILE A 67 4.52 -1.76 11.81
C ILE A 67 5.55 -2.19 10.75
N GLN A 68 6.62 -2.90 11.14
CA GLN A 68 7.61 -3.40 10.19
C GLN A 68 6.99 -4.36 9.17
N ARG A 69 6.12 -5.28 9.62
CA ARG A 69 5.40 -6.19 8.71
C ARG A 69 4.38 -5.47 7.84
N PHE A 70 3.68 -4.48 8.38
CA PHE A 70 2.77 -3.62 7.62
C PHE A 70 3.51 -2.91 6.47
N VAL A 71 4.66 -2.29 6.76
CA VAL A 71 5.47 -1.62 5.73
C VAL A 71 5.98 -2.62 4.69
N PHE A 72 6.40 -3.81 5.12
CA PHE A 72 6.83 -4.88 4.20
C PHE A 72 5.70 -5.38 3.30
N ALA A 73 4.50 -5.58 3.85
CA ALA A 73 3.32 -5.95 3.07
C ALA A 73 2.94 -4.86 2.06
N CYS A 74 3.03 -3.57 2.43
CA CYS A 74 2.79 -2.47 1.48
C CYS A 74 3.83 -2.43 0.36
N ASP A 75 5.10 -2.73 0.64
CA ASP A 75 6.15 -2.80 -0.38
C ASP A 75 5.96 -4.01 -1.31
N ALA A 76 5.51 -5.16 -0.78
CA ALA A 76 5.10 -6.29 -1.60
C ALA A 76 3.91 -5.93 -2.51
N MET A 77 2.90 -5.24 -1.97
CA MET A 77 1.74 -4.75 -2.72
C MET A 77 2.14 -3.77 -3.82
N ARG A 78 3.15 -2.92 -3.59
CA ARG A 78 3.68 -2.02 -4.63
C ARG A 78 4.12 -2.79 -5.87
N VAL A 79 4.76 -3.95 -5.69
CA VAL A 79 5.26 -4.77 -6.79
C VAL A 79 4.10 -5.48 -7.50
N SER A 80 3.20 -6.12 -6.77
CA SER A 80 2.17 -7.00 -7.37
C SER A 80 0.86 -6.32 -7.73
N LEU A 81 0.39 -5.36 -6.94
CA LEU A 81 -0.80 -4.56 -7.25
C LEU A 81 -0.45 -3.31 -8.08
N GLY A 82 0.81 -2.90 -8.02
CA GLY A 82 1.34 -1.73 -8.70
C GLY A 82 1.46 -0.50 -7.80
N PRO A 83 2.43 0.39 -8.07
CA PRO A 83 2.75 1.53 -7.22
C PRO A 83 1.62 2.56 -7.14
N ILE A 84 0.85 2.73 -8.21
CA ILE A 84 -0.24 3.70 -8.28
C ILE A 84 -1.35 3.34 -7.29
N LYS A 85 -1.70 2.06 -7.15
CA LYS A 85 -2.74 1.61 -6.22
C LYS A 85 -2.31 1.84 -4.77
N VAL A 86 -1.10 1.46 -4.40
CA VAL A 86 -0.60 1.74 -3.04
C VAL A 86 -0.53 3.25 -2.78
N MET A 87 -0.11 4.04 -3.77
CA MET A 87 -0.09 5.50 -3.62
C MET A 87 -1.50 6.09 -3.38
N GLN A 88 -2.54 5.58 -4.04
CA GLN A 88 -3.92 6.02 -3.81
C GLN A 88 -4.36 5.85 -2.34
N TYR A 89 -3.88 4.82 -1.65
CA TYR A 89 -4.12 4.64 -0.21
C TYR A 89 -3.30 5.64 0.61
N CYS A 90 -2.02 5.86 0.26
CA CYS A 90 -1.15 6.82 0.95
C CYS A 90 -1.65 8.28 0.85
N LEU A 91 -2.17 8.71 -0.30
CA LEU A 91 -2.53 10.11 -0.57
C LEU A 91 -3.50 10.71 0.46
N GLN A 92 -4.40 9.88 1.01
CA GLN A 92 -5.39 10.32 2.01
C GLN A 92 -4.74 10.68 3.35
N ALA A 93 -3.57 10.11 3.65
CA ALA A 93 -2.94 10.16 4.96
C ALA A 93 -1.64 10.97 5.01
N LEU A 94 -1.02 11.31 3.85
CA LEU A 94 0.23 12.08 3.77
C LEU A 94 0.16 13.43 4.50
N TRP A 95 -0.90 14.20 4.26
CA TRP A 95 -1.11 15.52 4.89
C TRP A 95 -2.14 15.50 6.02
N HIS A 96 -2.46 14.34 6.56
CA HIS A 96 -3.43 14.21 7.64
C HIS A 96 -2.99 15.03 8.88
N PRO A 97 -3.87 15.76 9.60
CA PRO A 97 -3.46 16.63 10.72
C PRO A 97 -2.77 15.88 11.88
N ALA A 98 -3.18 14.64 12.14
CA ALA A 98 -2.60 13.81 13.19
C ALA A 98 -1.25 13.20 12.79
N ARG A 99 -0.22 13.47 13.60
CA ARG A 99 1.14 12.92 13.43
C ARG A 99 1.17 11.38 13.38
N LYS A 100 0.37 10.72 14.23
CA LYS A 100 0.27 9.25 14.29
C LYS A 100 -0.16 8.60 12.96
N VAL A 101 -0.94 9.31 12.16
CA VAL A 101 -1.38 8.82 10.84
C VAL A 101 -0.31 9.10 9.78
N ARG A 102 0.32 10.29 9.84
CA ARG A 102 1.35 10.70 8.88
C ARG A 102 2.59 9.81 8.96
N GLU A 103 3.13 9.55 10.14
CA GLU A 103 4.42 8.86 10.31
C GLU A 103 4.51 7.52 9.57
N PRO A 104 3.58 6.56 9.73
CA PRO A 104 3.65 5.30 9.00
C PRO A 104 3.34 5.47 7.50
N CYS A 105 2.43 6.37 7.12
CA CYS A 105 2.14 6.63 5.71
C CYS A 105 3.33 7.22 4.95
N TRP A 106 4.07 8.15 5.55
CA TRP A 106 5.30 8.69 4.96
C TRP A 106 6.37 7.62 4.80
N LYS A 107 6.46 6.62 5.69
CA LYS A 107 7.37 5.48 5.51
C LYS A 107 7.00 4.66 4.26
N VAL A 108 5.72 4.35 4.08
CA VAL A 108 5.25 3.62 2.88
C VAL A 108 5.49 4.43 1.62
N TYR A 109 5.21 5.73 1.64
CA TYR A 109 5.43 6.64 0.52
C TYR A 109 6.91 6.80 0.16
N ASN A 110 7.80 6.82 1.14
CA ASN A 110 9.24 6.85 0.89
C ASN A 110 9.70 5.57 0.17
N ASN A 111 9.20 4.39 0.57
CA ASN A 111 9.49 3.14 -0.12
C ASN A 111 8.92 3.12 -1.55
N LEU A 112 7.75 3.71 -1.77
CA LEU A 112 7.19 3.89 -3.11
C LEU A 112 8.15 4.67 -4.02
N ILE A 113 8.63 5.83 -3.55
CA ILE A 113 9.60 6.65 -4.30
C ILE A 113 10.87 5.83 -4.58
N LEU A 114 11.43 5.18 -3.56
CA LEU A 114 12.67 4.42 -3.72
C LEU A 114 12.53 3.23 -4.69
N GLY A 115 11.39 2.54 -4.69
CA GLY A 115 11.19 1.32 -5.47
C GLY A 115 10.62 1.53 -6.87
N SER A 116 9.90 2.64 -7.13
CA SER A 116 9.16 2.83 -8.38
C SER A 116 8.96 4.30 -8.76
N GLN A 117 9.99 5.14 -8.57
CA GLN A 117 9.93 6.60 -8.80
C GLN A 117 9.30 6.99 -10.15
N ASP A 118 9.76 6.38 -11.24
CA ASP A 118 9.32 6.70 -12.60
C ASP A 118 7.83 6.36 -12.81
N ALA A 119 7.41 5.17 -12.36
CA ALA A 119 6.02 4.73 -12.48
C ALA A 119 5.03 5.61 -11.70
N ILE A 120 5.48 6.26 -10.62
CA ILE A 120 4.62 7.11 -9.78
C ILE A 120 4.31 8.45 -10.46
N VAL A 121 5.11 8.89 -11.44
CA VAL A 121 4.88 10.15 -12.17
C VAL A 121 3.47 10.21 -12.78
N ALA A 122 3.00 9.08 -13.32
CA ALA A 122 1.65 8.94 -13.89
C ALA A 122 0.53 8.90 -12.83
N GLY A 123 0.85 8.62 -11.56
CA GLY A 123 -0.14 8.50 -10.50
C GLY A 123 -0.39 9.78 -9.71
N TYR A 124 0.50 10.78 -9.78
CA TYR A 124 0.38 11.99 -8.95
C TYR A 124 -0.93 12.74 -9.24
N PRO A 125 -1.70 13.13 -8.21
CA PRO A 125 -2.92 13.90 -8.41
C PRO A 125 -2.60 15.28 -8.95
N ARG A 126 -3.51 15.84 -9.76
CA ARG A 126 -3.42 17.23 -10.20
C ARG A 126 -3.68 18.16 -9.02
N ILE A 127 -2.71 19.01 -8.70
CA ILE A 127 -2.84 20.06 -7.69
C ILE A 127 -2.96 21.39 -8.43
N ALA A 128 -4.00 22.16 -8.12
CA ALA A 128 -4.24 23.46 -8.74
C ALA A 128 -3.19 24.49 -8.31
N ASP A 129 -2.88 25.41 -9.22
CA ASP A 129 -1.99 26.53 -8.94
C ASP A 129 -2.58 27.43 -7.85
N THR A 130 -1.68 28.10 -7.12
CA THR A 130 -2.04 29.12 -6.14
C THR A 130 -1.50 30.47 -6.60
N ASN A 131 -1.96 31.57 -5.99
CA ASN A 131 -1.48 32.91 -6.32
C ASN A 131 0.04 33.08 -6.23
N ARG A 132 0.73 32.20 -5.48
CA ARG A 132 2.18 32.28 -5.24
C ARG A 132 2.99 31.21 -5.96
N ASN A 133 2.37 30.08 -6.34
CA ASN A 133 3.08 28.89 -6.78
C ASN A 133 2.35 28.20 -7.93
N THR A 134 3.12 27.77 -8.92
CA THR A 134 2.70 26.92 -10.03
C THR A 134 2.98 25.46 -9.67
N PHE A 135 1.92 24.65 -9.56
CA PHE A 135 1.93 23.23 -9.20
C PHE A 135 1.45 22.32 -10.35
N VAL A 136 0.74 22.86 -11.34
CA VAL A 136 0.27 22.10 -12.50
C VAL A 136 1.43 21.71 -13.42
N ARG A 137 1.40 20.47 -13.92
CA ARG A 137 2.33 19.93 -14.91
C ARG A 137 1.69 20.00 -16.29
N TYR A 138 1.87 21.13 -16.97
CA TYR A 138 1.17 21.47 -18.22
C TYR A 138 1.51 20.53 -19.39
N GLU A 139 2.68 19.89 -19.36
CA GLU A 139 3.13 18.96 -20.40
C GLU A 139 2.22 17.73 -20.54
N PHE A 140 1.52 17.34 -19.46
CA PHE A 140 0.57 16.23 -19.48
C PHE A 140 -0.81 16.61 -20.05
N ASP A 141 -1.08 17.90 -20.27
CA ASP A 141 -2.36 18.38 -20.82
C ASP A 141 -2.32 18.53 -22.35
N TYR A 142 -1.18 18.30 -23.01
CA TYR A 142 -1.08 18.38 -24.46
C TYR A 142 -1.91 17.29 -25.14
N VAL A 143 -2.76 17.71 -26.08
CA VAL A 143 -3.50 16.85 -27.00
C VAL A 143 -3.07 17.25 -28.40
N LEU A 144 -2.41 16.34 -29.10
CA LEU A 144 -1.93 16.52 -30.47
C LEU A 144 -2.97 16.09 -31.50
#